data_AF-A0AAX1N3D6-F1
#
_entry.id   AF-A0AAX1N3D6-F1
#
_cell.length_a   1.000
_cell.length_b   1.000
_cell.length_c   1.000
_cell.angle_alpha   90.00
_cell.angle_beta   90.00
_cell.angle_gamma   90.00
#
_symmetry.space_group_name_H-M   'P 1'
#
loop_
_entity.id
_entity.type
_entity.pdbx_description
1 polymer ?
#
loop_
_entity_poly.entity_id
_entity_poly.type
_entity_poly.pdbx_seq_one_letter_code
_entity_poly.pdbx_strand_id
1 'polypeptide(L)'
;MYQRVLLIFSLFIFSITACKQEKVSLNQVDFKSNLINQEISDNKEMNSFIDPYKTKLDKEMNQVIATVDEDLVISKPNNLLGNFLCDLSLDIVKKNGFDADLVVMNNGGLRAPIYKGDITNRSAFKLMPFDNMLVIVTMKGEAMTEMFEYLAKFQEPTNGLTLGIKNKKPIHPMINGKKFDPNKEYKVVTSDYLYTGGDQMFFFQKGSKMVKTDLLIRDSIIDYCKAKKVIKVEHNKRLYYVK
;
A
#
# COMPACT_ATOMS: atom_id res chain seq x y z
N MET A 1 -10.48 25.33 79.80
CA MET A 1 -9.39 25.07 78.82
C MET A 1 -9.49 23.66 78.22
N TYR A 2 -9.75 22.62 79.01
CA TYR A 2 -9.87 21.22 78.56
C TYR A 2 -10.97 20.93 77.50
N GLN A 3 -12.16 21.52 77.59
CA GLN A 3 -13.25 21.28 76.63
C GLN A 3 -12.96 21.78 75.21
N ARG A 4 -12.21 22.89 75.06
CA ARG A 4 -11.82 23.42 73.74
C ARG A 4 -10.73 22.57 73.09
N VAL A 5 -9.81 22.01 73.88
CA VAL A 5 -8.78 21.08 73.38
C VAL A 5 -9.41 19.78 72.91
N LEU A 6 -10.40 19.24 73.65
CA LEU A 6 -11.11 18.02 73.26
C LEU A 6 -11.93 18.18 71.96
N LEU A 7 -12.54 19.35 71.75
CA LEU A 7 -13.30 19.68 70.54
C LEU A 7 -12.40 19.85 69.31
N ILE A 8 -11.21 20.45 69.49
CA ILE A 8 -10.23 20.57 68.40
C ILE A 8 -9.65 19.20 68.06
N PHE A 9 -9.40 18.36 69.06
CA PHE A 9 -8.91 17.00 68.84
C PHE A 9 -9.97 16.10 68.16
N SER A 10 -11.24 16.25 68.49
CA SER A 10 -12.33 15.49 67.84
C SER A 10 -12.59 15.97 66.41
N LEU A 11 -12.50 17.27 66.12
CA LEU A 11 -12.57 17.80 64.74
C LEU A 11 -11.39 17.36 63.89
N PHE A 12 -10.20 17.25 64.48
CA PHE A 12 -9.00 16.79 63.77
C PHE A 12 -9.13 15.30 63.41
N ILE A 13 -9.63 14.46 64.33
CA ILE A 13 -9.88 13.02 64.09
C ILE A 13 -10.96 12.80 63.00
N PHE A 14 -12.01 13.64 62.95
CA PHE A 14 -13.04 13.55 61.92
C PHE A 14 -12.55 13.97 60.52
N SER A 15 -11.50 14.79 60.44
CA SER A 15 -10.95 15.25 59.15
C SER A 15 -10.04 14.21 58.49
N ILE A 16 -9.50 13.25 59.23
CA ILE A 16 -8.58 12.22 58.70
C ILE A 16 -9.32 10.99 58.14
N THR A 17 -10.62 10.83 58.43
CA THR A 17 -11.42 9.68 57.97
C THR A 17 -12.22 9.95 56.70
N ALA A 18 -12.25 11.20 56.22
CA ALA A 18 -13.09 11.62 55.09
C ALA A 18 -12.54 11.28 53.70
N CYS A 19 -11.32 10.73 53.58
CA CYS A 19 -10.75 10.31 52.30
C CYS A 19 -10.49 8.80 52.29
N LYS A 20 -11.55 8.01 52.13
CA LYS A 20 -11.44 6.65 51.60
C LYS A 20 -11.81 6.69 50.13
N GLN A 21 -10.82 6.90 49.26
CA GLN A 21 -11.03 6.85 47.82
C GLN A 21 -11.22 5.38 47.44
N GLU A 22 -12.45 4.97 47.15
CA GLU A 22 -12.71 3.67 46.56
C GLU A 22 -11.99 3.63 45.20
N LYS A 23 -10.91 2.85 45.12
CA LYS A 23 -10.34 2.47 43.84
C LYS A 23 -11.35 1.56 43.16
N VAL A 24 -12.15 2.14 42.27
CA VAL A 24 -12.92 1.37 41.30
C VAL A 24 -11.90 0.69 40.39
N SER A 25 -11.50 -0.52 40.72
CA SER A 25 -10.87 -1.41 39.76
C SER A 25 -11.96 -1.91 38.82
N LEU A 26 -11.78 -1.70 37.52
CA LEU A 26 -12.60 -2.37 36.52
C LEU A 26 -12.47 -3.87 36.72
N ASN A 27 -13.45 -4.49 37.39
CA ASN A 27 -13.56 -5.93 37.46
C ASN A 27 -14.07 -6.40 36.11
N GLN A 28 -13.14 -6.75 35.22
CA GLN A 28 -13.33 -7.45 33.94
C GLN A 28 -14.33 -6.80 32.96
N VAL A 29 -13.81 -6.35 31.83
CA VAL A 29 -14.64 -6.06 30.65
C VAL A 29 -14.93 -7.39 29.97
N ASP A 30 -16.16 -7.89 30.07
CA ASP A 30 -16.61 -9.04 29.32
C ASP A 30 -16.79 -8.67 27.84
N PHE A 31 -15.79 -8.97 27.02
CA PHE A 31 -15.90 -8.85 25.58
C PHE A 31 -16.66 -10.06 25.03
N LYS A 32 -17.95 -9.89 24.76
CA LYS A 32 -18.71 -10.87 23.98
C LYS A 32 -18.48 -10.61 22.48
N SER A 33 -17.53 -11.34 21.90
CA SER A 33 -17.36 -11.38 20.44
C SER A 33 -18.47 -12.23 19.83
N ASN A 34 -19.36 -11.61 19.06
CA ASN A 34 -20.27 -12.35 18.20
C ASN A 34 -19.50 -12.68 16.91
N LEU A 35 -19.00 -13.92 16.83
CA LEU A 35 -18.31 -14.40 15.64
C LEU A 35 -19.33 -14.58 14.50
N ILE A 36 -19.13 -13.86 13.40
CA ILE A 36 -19.84 -14.15 12.15
C ILE A 36 -19.14 -15.37 11.53
N ASN A 37 -19.80 -16.54 11.60
CA ASN A 37 -19.28 -17.79 11.07
C ASN A 37 -20.31 -18.45 10.11
N GLN A 38 -19.93 -19.60 9.53
CA GLN A 38 -20.78 -20.33 8.59
C GLN A 38 -21.98 -21.04 9.24
N GLU A 39 -22.09 -21.02 10.57
CA GLU A 39 -23.20 -21.63 11.33
C GLU A 39 -24.42 -20.70 11.41
N ILE A 40 -24.24 -19.41 11.10
CA ILE A 40 -25.32 -18.44 10.99
C ILE A 40 -26.06 -18.71 9.67
N SER A 41 -27.33 -19.08 9.76
CA SER A 41 -28.16 -19.31 8.58
C SER A 41 -28.37 -18.02 7.78
N ASP A 42 -28.23 -18.11 6.46
CA ASP A 42 -28.53 -17.03 5.53
C ASP A 42 -29.95 -16.47 5.72
N ASN A 43 -30.07 -15.14 5.69
CA ASN A 43 -31.37 -14.49 5.69
C ASN A 43 -31.91 -14.42 4.25
N LYS A 44 -32.97 -15.18 3.98
CA LYS A 44 -33.58 -15.28 2.64
C LYS A 44 -34.11 -13.95 2.10
N GLU A 45 -34.65 -13.09 2.95
CA GLU A 45 -35.16 -11.78 2.54
C GLU A 45 -34.01 -10.85 2.15
N MET A 46 -32.93 -10.85 2.93
CA MET A 46 -31.71 -10.09 2.62
C MET A 46 -31.05 -10.58 1.33
N ASN A 47 -30.94 -11.90 1.13
CA ASN A 47 -30.40 -12.47 -0.09
C ASN A 47 -31.24 -12.06 -1.31
N SER A 48 -32.57 -12.21 -1.22
CA SER A 48 -33.49 -11.83 -2.30
C SER A 48 -33.38 -10.34 -2.65
N PHE A 49 -33.11 -9.49 -1.64
CA PHE A 49 -32.87 -8.06 -1.85
C PHE A 49 -31.53 -7.76 -2.56
N ILE A 50 -30.45 -8.47 -2.20
CA ILE A 50 -29.08 -8.22 -2.73
C ILE A 50 -28.86 -8.87 -4.11
N ASP A 51 -29.46 -10.02 -4.37
CA ASP A 51 -29.25 -10.84 -5.58
C ASP A 51 -29.34 -10.10 -6.93
N PRO A 52 -30.32 -9.20 -7.18
CA PRO A 52 -30.37 -8.48 -8.45
C PRO A 52 -29.16 -7.54 -8.65
N TYR A 53 -28.71 -6.88 -7.58
CA TYR A 53 -27.52 -6.01 -7.61
C TYR A 53 -26.26 -6.82 -7.82
N LYS A 54 -26.14 -7.94 -7.10
CA LYS A 54 -25.01 -8.88 -7.23
C LYS A 54 -24.92 -9.41 -8.66
N THR A 55 -26.04 -9.82 -9.25
CA THR A 55 -26.08 -10.36 -10.61
C THR A 55 -25.65 -9.31 -11.65
N LYS A 56 -26.14 -8.08 -11.52
CA LYS A 56 -25.73 -6.97 -12.40
C LYS A 56 -24.23 -6.67 -12.25
N LEU A 57 -23.74 -6.59 -11.02
CA LEU A 57 -22.33 -6.35 -10.74
C LEU A 57 -21.47 -7.49 -11.27
N ASP A 58 -21.86 -8.74 -11.06
CA ASP A 58 -21.12 -9.92 -11.49
C ASP A 58 -20.97 -9.97 -13.01
N LYS A 59 -21.99 -9.51 -13.76
CA LYS A 59 -21.91 -9.39 -15.21
C LYS A 59 -20.79 -8.45 -15.66
N GLU A 60 -20.58 -7.33 -14.98
CA GLU A 60 -19.52 -6.36 -15.30
C GLU A 60 -18.16 -6.85 -14.78
N MET A 61 -18.14 -7.37 -13.54
CA MET A 61 -16.92 -7.80 -12.86
C MET A 61 -16.28 -9.02 -13.51
N ASN A 62 -17.08 -9.92 -14.09
CA ASN A 62 -16.58 -11.15 -14.72
C ASN A 62 -16.19 -10.95 -16.19
N GLN A 63 -16.29 -9.74 -16.75
CA GLN A 63 -15.80 -9.48 -18.11
C GLN A 63 -14.29 -9.68 -18.19
N VAL A 64 -13.86 -10.50 -19.14
CA VAL A 64 -12.45 -10.70 -19.48
C VAL A 64 -11.94 -9.46 -20.21
N ILE A 65 -10.86 -8.87 -19.70
CA ILE A 65 -10.24 -7.66 -20.22
C ILE A 65 -8.86 -7.91 -20.86
N ALA A 66 -8.16 -8.95 -20.44
CA ALA A 66 -6.92 -9.43 -21.03
C ALA A 66 -6.65 -10.90 -20.68
N THR A 67 -5.58 -11.47 -21.23
CA THR A 67 -5.04 -12.77 -20.82
C THR A 67 -3.55 -12.67 -20.48
N VAL A 68 -3.05 -13.60 -19.67
CA VAL A 68 -1.61 -13.77 -19.35
C VAL A 68 -1.26 -15.26 -19.37
N ASP A 69 -0.04 -15.61 -19.77
CA ASP A 69 0.40 -16.99 -20.01
C ASP A 69 1.16 -17.64 -18.85
N GLU A 70 1.41 -16.89 -17.77
CA GLU A 70 2.05 -17.34 -16.54
C GLU A 70 1.47 -16.64 -15.30
N ASP A 71 1.80 -17.17 -14.12
CA ASP A 71 1.34 -16.65 -12.83
C ASP A 71 2.14 -15.41 -12.42
N LEU A 72 1.45 -14.31 -12.18
CA LEU A 72 1.99 -13.08 -11.60
C LEU A 72 1.78 -13.10 -10.08
N VAL A 73 2.84 -13.43 -9.36
CA VAL A 73 2.88 -13.45 -7.89
C VAL A 73 3.94 -12.48 -7.36
N ILE A 74 3.81 -12.11 -6.08
CA ILE A 74 4.83 -11.32 -5.38
C ILE A 74 6.01 -12.23 -5.02
N SER A 75 7.21 -11.83 -5.41
CA SER A 75 8.46 -12.50 -5.03
C SER A 75 9.60 -11.49 -4.92
N LYS A 76 10.63 -11.79 -4.12
CA LYS A 76 11.77 -10.88 -3.88
C LYS A 76 13.09 -11.59 -4.22
N PRO A 77 14.04 -10.91 -4.90
CA PRO A 77 13.96 -9.56 -5.43
C PRO A 77 13.30 -9.49 -6.82
N ASN A 78 13.07 -10.63 -7.48
CA ASN A 78 12.43 -10.68 -8.80
C ASN A 78 10.91 -10.77 -8.64
N ASN A 79 10.20 -9.65 -8.78
CA ASN A 79 8.79 -9.51 -8.44
C ASN A 79 7.91 -9.37 -9.69
N LEU A 80 7.40 -10.47 -10.26
CA LEU A 80 6.67 -10.39 -11.54
C LEU A 80 5.39 -9.54 -11.45
N LEU A 81 4.58 -9.72 -10.40
CA LEU A 81 3.34 -8.96 -10.23
C LEU A 81 3.60 -7.47 -10.00
N GLY A 82 4.54 -7.14 -9.12
CA GLY A 82 4.90 -5.75 -8.86
C GLY A 82 5.59 -5.09 -10.05
N ASN A 83 6.42 -5.84 -10.79
CA ASN A 83 7.06 -5.36 -12.01
C ASN A 83 6.01 -5.03 -13.08
N PHE A 84 5.03 -5.92 -13.28
CA PHE A 84 3.89 -5.68 -14.15
C PHE A 84 3.15 -4.39 -13.78
N LEU A 85 2.88 -4.16 -12.50
CA LEU A 85 2.26 -2.91 -12.03
C LEU A 85 3.11 -1.68 -12.35
N CYS A 86 4.42 -1.77 -12.17
CA CYS A 86 5.31 -0.64 -12.47
C CYS A 86 5.37 -0.36 -13.98
N ASP A 87 5.34 -1.40 -14.81
CA ASP A 87 5.35 -1.29 -16.27
C ASP A 87 4.08 -0.62 -16.79
N LEU A 88 2.92 -1.12 -16.37
CA LEU A 88 1.64 -0.54 -16.78
C LEU A 88 1.50 0.90 -16.26
N SER A 89 1.99 1.20 -15.06
CA SER A 89 1.92 2.57 -14.50
C SER A 89 2.74 3.54 -15.34
N LEU A 90 3.94 3.14 -15.78
CA LEU A 90 4.76 3.97 -16.66
C LEU A 90 4.10 4.18 -18.03
N ASP A 91 3.55 3.11 -18.63
CA ASP A 91 2.86 3.17 -19.93
C ASP A 91 1.64 4.09 -19.86
N ILE A 92 0.81 3.95 -18.82
CA ILE A 92 -0.40 4.75 -18.62
C ILE A 92 -0.07 6.23 -18.38
N VAL A 93 0.89 6.54 -17.49
CA VAL A 93 1.32 7.91 -17.23
C VAL A 93 1.84 8.57 -18.51
N LYS A 94 2.68 7.87 -19.28
CA LYS A 94 3.20 8.38 -20.56
C LYS A 94 2.13 8.59 -21.62
N LYS A 95 1.18 7.67 -21.75
CA LYS A 95 0.04 7.82 -22.67
C LYS A 95 -0.86 9.01 -22.35
N ASN A 96 -0.92 9.40 -21.08
CA ASN A 96 -1.67 10.57 -20.62
C ASN A 96 -0.84 11.87 -20.66
N GLY A 97 0.27 11.89 -21.41
CA GLY A 97 1.04 13.10 -21.68
C GLY A 97 2.00 13.53 -20.57
N PHE A 98 2.14 12.70 -19.53
CA PHE A 98 3.13 12.92 -18.49
C PHE A 98 4.48 12.29 -18.84
N ASP A 99 5.54 12.81 -18.25
CA ASP A 99 6.89 12.29 -18.41
C ASP A 99 7.43 11.79 -17.07
N ALA A 100 8.13 10.66 -17.11
CA ALA A 100 8.71 10.02 -15.93
C ALA A 100 9.92 9.14 -16.28
N ASP A 101 10.89 9.13 -15.36
CA ASP A 101 12.15 8.41 -15.49
C ASP A 101 12.07 6.99 -14.94
N LEU A 102 11.38 6.80 -13.81
CA LEU A 102 11.25 5.51 -13.15
C LEU A 102 9.92 5.41 -12.39
N VAL A 103 9.59 4.21 -11.95
CA VAL A 103 8.42 3.91 -11.13
C VAL A 103 8.86 3.15 -9.89
N VAL A 104 8.25 3.45 -8.74
CA VAL A 104 8.37 2.67 -7.51
C VAL A 104 6.99 2.52 -6.88
N MET A 105 6.59 1.27 -6.64
CA MET A 105 5.34 0.90 -5.96
C MET A 105 5.66 0.04 -4.74
N ASN A 106 4.65 -0.27 -3.93
CA ASN A 106 4.79 -1.16 -2.78
C ASN A 106 4.00 -2.47 -2.97
N ASN A 107 4.55 -3.56 -2.48
CA ASN A 107 3.92 -4.87 -2.42
C ASN A 107 2.69 -4.87 -1.51
N GLY A 108 2.68 -4.04 -0.46
CA GLY A 108 1.56 -3.95 0.47
C GLY A 108 0.25 -3.54 -0.20
N GLY A 109 0.32 -2.77 -1.29
CA GLY A 109 -0.81 -2.38 -2.11
C GLY A 109 -1.41 -3.53 -2.92
N LEU A 110 -0.65 -4.58 -3.20
CA LEU A 110 -1.06 -5.72 -4.02
C LEU A 110 -1.69 -6.80 -3.15
N ARG A 111 -2.99 -7.07 -3.35
CA ARG A 111 -3.81 -7.85 -2.40
C ARG A 111 -4.18 -9.24 -2.89
N ALA A 112 -3.92 -9.54 -4.15
CA ALA A 112 -4.16 -10.85 -4.75
C ALA A 112 -3.14 -11.11 -5.87
N PRO A 113 -2.79 -12.37 -6.15
CA PRO A 113 -2.05 -12.71 -7.37
C PRO A 113 -2.94 -12.59 -8.61
N ILE A 114 -2.33 -12.55 -9.79
CA ILE A 114 -3.00 -12.81 -11.08
C ILE A 114 -2.47 -14.14 -11.60
N TYR A 115 -3.33 -15.15 -11.68
CA TYR A 115 -2.94 -16.44 -12.24
C TYR A 115 -3.02 -16.44 -13.76
N LYS A 116 -2.29 -17.36 -14.38
CA LYS A 116 -2.35 -17.67 -15.80
C LYS A 116 -3.80 -17.82 -16.27
N GLY A 117 -4.09 -17.24 -17.43
CA GLY A 117 -5.39 -17.28 -18.09
C GLY A 117 -6.05 -15.91 -18.14
N ASP A 118 -7.36 -15.88 -17.91
CA ASP A 118 -8.18 -14.69 -18.06
C ASP A 118 -7.96 -13.68 -16.92
N ILE A 119 -7.69 -12.44 -17.29
CA ILE A 119 -7.72 -11.28 -16.41
C ILE A 119 -9.08 -10.63 -16.60
N THR A 120 -9.84 -10.51 -15.51
CA THR A 120 -11.17 -9.86 -15.50
C THR A 120 -11.14 -8.51 -14.80
N ASN A 121 -12.21 -7.73 -14.91
CA ASN A 121 -12.40 -6.55 -14.04
C ASN A 121 -12.27 -6.94 -12.56
N ARG A 122 -12.84 -8.08 -12.15
CA ARG A 122 -12.71 -8.62 -10.79
C ARG A 122 -11.26 -8.88 -10.40
N SER A 123 -10.42 -9.34 -11.31
CA SER A 123 -8.99 -9.52 -11.06
C SER A 123 -8.33 -8.19 -10.66
N ALA A 124 -8.66 -7.09 -11.35
CA ALA A 124 -8.13 -5.76 -11.03
C ALA A 124 -8.61 -5.24 -9.65
N PHE A 125 -9.91 -5.38 -9.35
CA PHE A 125 -10.47 -4.98 -8.04
C PHE A 125 -9.92 -5.83 -6.88
N LYS A 126 -9.66 -7.13 -7.10
CA LYS A 126 -9.01 -7.99 -6.11
C LYS A 126 -7.54 -7.63 -5.92
N LEU A 127 -6.83 -7.30 -6.99
CA LEU A 127 -5.41 -6.96 -6.95
C LEU A 127 -5.17 -5.62 -6.24
N MET A 128 -5.89 -4.57 -6.62
CA MET A 128 -5.72 -3.21 -6.10
C MET A 128 -7.08 -2.63 -5.64
N PRO A 129 -7.57 -3.01 -4.45
CA PRO A 129 -8.89 -2.60 -3.97
C PRO A 129 -8.94 -1.15 -3.45
N PHE A 130 -7.79 -0.48 -3.36
CA PHE A 130 -7.69 0.90 -2.87
C PHE A 130 -7.89 1.91 -4.01
N ASP A 131 -8.41 3.08 -3.67
CA ASP A 131 -8.58 4.21 -4.58
C ASP A 131 -7.34 5.11 -4.63
N ASN A 132 -6.16 4.49 -4.56
CA ASN A 132 -4.89 5.21 -4.66
C ASN A 132 -4.68 5.71 -6.09
N MET A 133 -4.18 6.94 -6.20
CA MET A 133 -3.86 7.58 -7.48
C MET A 133 -2.37 7.50 -7.79
N LEU A 134 -2.04 7.46 -9.09
CA LEU A 134 -0.68 7.67 -9.57
C LEU A 134 -0.27 9.14 -9.38
N VAL A 135 0.92 9.35 -8.83
CA VAL A 135 1.54 10.68 -8.70
C VAL A 135 2.96 10.62 -9.23
N ILE A 136 3.47 11.77 -9.66
CA ILE A 136 4.86 11.90 -10.14
C ILE A 136 5.59 12.84 -9.20
N VAL A 137 6.66 12.35 -8.60
CA VAL A 137 7.48 13.10 -7.66
C VAL A 137 8.83 13.40 -8.31
N THR A 138 9.20 14.67 -8.38
CA THR A 138 10.54 15.09 -8.81
C THR A 138 11.48 14.99 -7.62
N MET A 139 12.47 14.11 -7.71
CA MET A 139 13.33 13.68 -6.63
C MET A 139 14.77 14.12 -6.89
N LYS A 140 15.39 14.79 -5.92
CA LYS A 140 16.83 15.13 -5.95
C LYS A 140 17.68 13.91 -5.60
N GLY A 141 18.96 13.96 -5.93
CA GLY A 141 19.89 12.84 -5.71
C GLY A 141 19.96 12.32 -4.27
N GLU A 142 19.84 13.18 -3.26
CA GLU A 142 19.78 12.76 -1.85
C GLU A 142 18.55 11.87 -1.57
N ALA A 143 17.36 12.33 -1.94
CA ALA A 143 16.12 11.58 -1.77
C ALA A 143 16.10 10.29 -2.61
N MET A 144 16.71 10.31 -3.81
CA MET A 144 16.93 9.10 -4.62
C MET A 144 17.85 8.10 -3.91
N THR A 145 18.88 8.57 -3.22
CA THR A 145 19.81 7.72 -2.48
C THR A 145 19.10 7.02 -1.31
N GLU A 146 18.30 7.75 -0.55
CA GLU A 146 17.47 7.18 0.52
C GLU A 146 16.47 6.13 -0.01
N MET A 147 15.86 6.41 -1.17
CA MET A 147 14.99 5.45 -1.85
C MET A 147 15.77 4.18 -2.24
N PHE A 148 17.00 4.28 -2.76
CA PHE A 148 17.81 3.10 -3.08
C PHE A 148 18.16 2.27 -1.85
N GLU A 149 18.45 2.91 -0.72
CA GLU A 149 18.68 2.23 0.56
C GLU A 149 17.45 1.46 1.03
N TYR A 150 16.28 2.09 0.93
CA TYR A 150 15.00 1.45 1.22
C TYR A 150 14.79 0.23 0.31
N LEU A 151 14.96 0.39 -1.00
CA LEU A 151 14.78 -0.69 -1.98
C LEU A 151 15.79 -1.83 -1.78
N ALA A 152 17.02 -1.54 -1.37
CA ALA A 152 17.99 -2.58 -1.03
C ALA A 152 17.58 -3.41 0.19
N LYS A 153 16.80 -2.84 1.12
CA LYS A 153 16.31 -3.51 2.33
C LYS A 153 14.98 -4.23 2.13
N PHE A 154 14.04 -3.63 1.38
CA PHE A 154 12.68 -4.13 1.26
C PHE A 154 12.36 -4.73 -0.12
N GLN A 155 13.17 -4.48 -1.14
CA GLN A 155 13.00 -5.01 -2.50
C GLN A 155 11.60 -4.80 -3.09
N GLU A 156 11.10 -3.56 -2.94
CA GLU A 156 9.83 -3.15 -3.52
C GLU A 156 9.92 -3.01 -5.04
N PRO A 157 8.84 -3.25 -5.79
CA PRO A 157 8.88 -3.30 -7.24
C PRO A 157 9.19 -1.93 -7.86
N THR A 158 9.87 -1.97 -9.01
CA THR A 158 10.27 -0.76 -9.73
C THR A 158 10.11 -0.92 -11.25
N ASN A 159 10.14 0.17 -12.01
CA ASN A 159 10.44 0.20 -13.45
C ASN A 159 11.49 1.30 -13.70
N GLY A 160 12.36 1.11 -14.70
CA GLY A 160 13.37 2.10 -15.07
C GLY A 160 14.60 2.12 -14.15
N LEU A 161 14.57 1.36 -13.05
CA LEU A 161 15.69 1.18 -12.13
C LEU A 161 16.31 -0.21 -12.29
N THR A 162 17.64 -0.24 -12.34
CA THR A 162 18.44 -1.44 -12.11
C THR A 162 19.33 -1.21 -10.89
N LEU A 163 19.24 -2.08 -9.89
CA LEU A 163 19.92 -1.91 -8.60
C LEU A 163 20.50 -3.25 -8.10
N GLY A 164 21.82 -3.28 -7.95
CA GLY A 164 22.50 -4.36 -7.24
C GLY A 164 22.32 -4.22 -5.72
N ILE A 165 22.24 -5.35 -5.02
CA ILE A 165 22.08 -5.41 -3.57
C ILE A 165 23.19 -6.26 -2.98
N LYS A 166 23.98 -5.69 -2.06
CA LYS A 166 25.01 -6.40 -1.29
C LYS A 166 24.88 -6.03 0.18
N ASN A 167 24.72 -7.03 1.06
CA ASN A 167 24.54 -6.83 2.51
C ASN A 167 23.43 -5.82 2.85
N LYS A 168 22.28 -5.91 2.16
CA LYS A 168 21.15 -4.96 2.27
C LYS A 168 21.49 -3.51 1.92
N LYS A 169 22.60 -3.26 1.23
CA LYS A 169 22.98 -1.93 0.71
C LYS A 169 22.88 -1.89 -0.82
N PRO A 170 22.50 -0.74 -1.39
CA PRO A 170 22.44 -0.55 -2.83
C PRO A 170 23.84 -0.49 -3.44
N ILE A 171 24.00 -1.08 -4.62
CA ILE A 171 25.23 -1.11 -5.40
C ILE A 171 24.89 -0.80 -6.86
N HIS A 172 25.64 0.14 -7.46
CA HIS A 172 25.54 0.51 -8.87
C HIS A 172 24.11 0.83 -9.35
N PRO A 173 23.40 1.80 -8.74
CA PRO A 173 22.10 2.23 -9.25
C PRO A 173 22.23 2.74 -10.69
N MET A 174 21.37 2.22 -11.57
CA MET A 174 21.24 2.67 -12.96
C MET A 174 19.78 3.04 -13.24
N ILE A 175 19.58 4.19 -13.87
CA ILE A 175 18.28 4.70 -14.27
C ILE A 175 18.22 4.71 -15.79
N ASN A 176 17.29 3.96 -16.37
CA ASN A 176 17.14 3.78 -17.82
C ASN A 176 18.46 3.42 -18.52
N GLY A 177 19.22 2.50 -17.92
CA GLY A 177 20.50 2.03 -18.45
C GLY A 177 21.68 3.00 -18.26
N LYS A 178 21.48 4.15 -17.61
CA LYS A 178 22.55 5.13 -17.33
C LYS A 178 22.90 5.11 -15.85
N LYS A 179 24.19 5.29 -15.53
CA LYS A 179 24.64 5.42 -14.14
C LYS A 179 23.92 6.59 -13.46
N PHE A 180 23.45 6.37 -12.24
CA PHE A 180 22.85 7.41 -11.41
C PHE A 180 23.82 8.60 -11.23
N ASP A 181 23.28 9.80 -11.36
CA ASP A 181 23.98 11.07 -11.18
C ASP A 181 23.34 11.82 -9.99
N PRO A 182 24.05 11.99 -8.87
CA PRO A 182 23.49 12.60 -7.67
C PRO A 182 23.17 14.09 -7.83
N ASN A 183 23.67 14.75 -8.88
CA ASN A 183 23.40 16.16 -9.13
C ASN A 183 22.17 16.41 -10.01
N LYS A 184 21.50 15.34 -10.48
CA LYS A 184 20.29 15.42 -11.30
C LYS A 184 19.03 15.21 -10.47
N GLU A 185 17.94 15.75 -10.99
CA GLU A 185 16.59 15.42 -10.55
C GLU A 185 16.00 14.31 -11.43
N TYR A 186 15.16 13.48 -10.82
CA TYR A 186 14.50 12.36 -11.49
C TYR A 186 13.00 12.38 -11.18
N LYS A 187 12.18 12.15 -12.19
CA LYS A 187 10.72 12.03 -12.05
C LYS A 187 10.35 10.58 -11.75
N VAL A 188 9.84 10.34 -10.54
CA VAL A 188 9.47 9.02 -10.06
C VAL A 188 7.95 8.91 -9.99
N VAL A 189 7.36 7.97 -10.73
CA VAL A 189 5.95 7.61 -10.54
C VAL A 189 5.82 6.76 -9.28
N THR A 190 4.85 7.09 -8.44
CA THR A 190 4.45 6.29 -7.29
C THR A 190 2.96 6.48 -7.00
N SER A 191 2.47 6.03 -5.84
CA SER A 191 1.09 6.32 -5.39
C SER A 191 1.04 7.51 -4.45
N ASP A 192 -0.10 8.18 -4.39
CA ASP A 192 -0.41 9.21 -3.39
C ASP A 192 -0.25 8.72 -1.95
N TYR A 193 -0.65 7.48 -1.65
CA TYR A 193 -0.42 6.82 -0.36
C TYR A 193 1.07 6.83 0.01
N LEU A 194 1.94 6.36 -0.90
CA LEU A 194 3.39 6.32 -0.65
C LEU A 194 4.01 7.71 -0.59
N TYR A 195 3.55 8.64 -1.44
CA TYR A 195 3.98 10.03 -1.39
C TYR A 195 3.72 10.68 -0.02
N THR A 196 2.60 10.35 0.63
CA THR A 196 2.29 10.86 1.99
C THR A 196 3.05 10.16 3.12
N GLY A 197 4.01 9.29 2.81
CA GLY A 197 4.83 8.58 3.80
C GLY A 197 4.32 7.18 4.17
N GLY A 198 3.35 6.65 3.43
CA GLY A 198 2.93 5.26 3.52
C GLY A 198 4.12 4.29 3.47
N ASP A 199 4.03 3.19 4.24
CA ASP A 199 5.09 2.18 4.38
C ASP A 199 6.47 2.75 4.77
N GLN A 200 6.50 3.91 5.44
CA GLN A 200 7.70 4.63 5.84
C GLN A 200 8.56 5.12 4.66
N MET A 201 7.97 5.29 3.47
CA MET A 201 8.65 5.83 2.29
C MET A 201 8.76 7.37 2.32
N PHE A 202 9.25 7.93 3.43
CA PHE A 202 9.31 9.38 3.69
C PHE A 202 10.21 10.15 2.71
N PHE A 203 11.09 9.46 1.99
CA PHE A 203 11.93 10.08 0.95
C PHE A 203 11.09 10.75 -0.15
N PHE A 204 9.86 10.27 -0.43
CA PHE A 204 8.99 10.94 -1.40
C PHE A 204 8.55 12.34 -0.97
N GLN A 205 8.42 12.59 0.35
CA GLN A 205 8.07 13.92 0.87
C GLN A 205 9.24 14.91 0.75
N LYS A 206 10.46 14.43 0.52
CA LYS A 206 11.65 15.24 0.24
C LYS A 206 11.78 15.63 -1.24
N GLY A 207 10.86 15.17 -2.09
CA GLY A 207 10.79 15.58 -3.49
C GLY A 207 10.59 17.09 -3.64
N SER A 208 11.21 17.68 -4.66
CA SER A 208 11.13 19.12 -4.93
C SER A 208 9.79 19.54 -5.53
N LYS A 209 9.08 18.61 -6.17
CA LYS A 209 7.78 18.86 -6.80
C LYS A 209 6.96 17.56 -6.87
N MET A 210 5.65 17.67 -6.71
CA MET A 210 4.71 16.57 -6.98
C MET A 210 3.66 17.01 -8.01
N VAL A 211 3.36 16.12 -8.95
CA VAL A 211 2.29 16.27 -9.94
C VAL A 211 1.24 15.18 -9.71
N LYS A 212 -0.01 15.59 -9.46
CA LYS A 212 -1.15 14.67 -9.46
C LYS A 212 -1.52 14.34 -10.90
N THR A 213 -1.72 13.06 -11.18
CA THR A 213 -2.15 12.61 -12.52
C THR A 213 -3.66 12.46 -12.64
N ASP A 214 -4.36 12.38 -11.49
CA ASP A 214 -5.78 12.02 -11.36
C ASP A 214 -6.12 10.64 -11.97
N LEU A 215 -5.12 9.79 -12.18
CA LEU A 215 -5.28 8.42 -12.66
C LEU A 215 -5.33 7.45 -11.48
N LEU A 216 -6.46 6.78 -11.28
CA LEU A 216 -6.57 5.69 -10.31
C LEU A 216 -5.72 4.50 -10.76
N ILE A 217 -4.99 3.89 -9.83
CA ILE A 217 -4.13 2.73 -10.14
C ILE A 217 -4.98 1.56 -10.63
N ARG A 218 -6.13 1.30 -10.01
CA ARG A 218 -7.04 0.22 -10.41
C ARG A 218 -7.57 0.41 -11.83
N ASP A 219 -7.98 1.63 -12.18
CA ASP A 219 -8.48 1.94 -13.51
C ASP A 219 -7.35 1.86 -14.54
N SER A 220 -6.14 2.30 -14.16
CA SER A 220 -4.92 2.14 -14.97
C SER A 220 -4.63 0.67 -15.31
N ILE A 221 -4.83 -0.26 -14.35
CA ILE A 221 -4.72 -1.70 -14.59
C ILE A 221 -5.76 -2.15 -15.63
N ILE A 222 -7.02 -1.74 -15.45
CA ILE A 222 -8.12 -2.12 -16.35
C ILE A 222 -7.86 -1.61 -17.77
N ASP A 223 -7.50 -0.34 -17.91
CA ASP A 223 -7.27 0.32 -19.19
C ASP A 223 -6.06 -0.26 -19.91
N TYR A 224 -4.97 -0.51 -19.18
CA TYR A 224 -3.78 -1.16 -19.74
C TYR A 224 -4.10 -2.57 -20.25
N CYS A 225 -4.81 -3.37 -19.46
CA CYS A 225 -5.25 -4.71 -19.85
C CYS A 225 -6.15 -4.66 -21.08
N LYS A 226 -7.18 -3.81 -21.08
CA LYS A 226 -8.09 -3.65 -22.22
C LYS A 226 -7.36 -3.22 -23.49
N ALA A 227 -6.33 -2.39 -23.38
CA ALA A 227 -5.55 -1.92 -24.52
C ALA A 227 -4.59 -2.98 -25.07
N LYS A 228 -3.92 -3.76 -24.19
CA LYS A 228 -2.94 -4.77 -24.61
C LYS A 228 -3.59 -6.09 -25.05
N LYS A 229 -4.74 -6.47 -24.48
CA LYS A 229 -5.47 -7.75 -24.66
C LYS A 229 -4.71 -9.00 -24.24
N VAL A 230 -3.41 -9.08 -24.52
CA VAL A 230 -2.50 -10.14 -24.08
C VAL A 230 -1.35 -9.48 -23.34
N ILE A 231 -1.19 -9.83 -22.07
CA ILE A 231 -0.12 -9.33 -21.21
C ILE A 231 1.13 -10.18 -21.45
N LYS A 232 2.19 -9.53 -21.92
CA LYS A 232 3.52 -10.13 -21.99
C LYS A 232 4.24 -9.85 -20.69
N VAL A 233 4.78 -10.90 -20.07
CA VAL A 233 5.50 -10.79 -18.81
C VAL A 233 6.98 -10.56 -19.08
N GLU A 234 7.51 -9.49 -18.49
CA GLU A 234 8.91 -9.12 -18.61
C GLU A 234 9.72 -9.72 -17.45
N HIS A 235 10.74 -10.51 -17.78
CA HIS A 235 11.60 -11.23 -16.82
C HIS A 235 12.89 -10.47 -16.46
N ASN A 236 12.93 -9.18 -16.76
CA ASN A 236 14.12 -8.36 -16.56
C ASN A 236 14.45 -8.21 -15.08
N LYS A 237 15.70 -8.48 -14.71
CA LYS A 237 16.18 -8.33 -13.32
C LYS A 237 16.36 -6.84 -13.01
N ARG A 238 15.43 -6.27 -12.25
CA ARG A 238 15.46 -4.87 -11.80
C ARG A 238 16.24 -4.72 -10.50
N LEU A 239 15.91 -5.55 -9.52
CA LEU A 239 16.65 -5.68 -8.26
C LEU A 239 17.31 -7.05 -8.23
N TYR A 240 18.59 -7.12 -7.85
CA TYR A 240 19.32 -8.39 -7.82
C TYR A 240 20.42 -8.41 -6.76
N TYR A 241 20.69 -9.59 -6.21
CA TYR A 241 21.81 -9.77 -5.30
C TYR A 241 23.14 -9.83 -6.08
N VAL A 242 24.12 -9.07 -5.58
CA VAL A 242 25.51 -9.14 -6.05
C VAL A 242 26.24 -10.18 -5.20
N LYS A 243 26.99 -11.07 -5.86
CA LYS A 243 27.84 -12.05 -5.17
C LYS A 243 29.03 -11.39 -4.44
#